data_AF-A0A9J7XFW2-F1
#
_entry.id   AF-A0A9J7XFW2-F1
#
_cell.length_a   1.000
_cell.length_b   1.000
_cell.length_c   1.000
_cell.angle_alpha   90.00
_cell.angle_beta   90.00
_cell.angle_gamma   90.00
#
_symmetry.space_group_name_H-M   'P 1'
#
loop_
_entity.id
_entity.type
_entity.pdbx_description
1 polymer ?
#
loop_
_entity_poly.entity_id
_entity_poly.type
_entity_poly.pdbx_seq_one_letter_code
_entity_poly.pdbx_strand_id
1 'polypeptide(L)'
;MTWSLPFLWSSSLNLWTSAAVVSVVFSTWSSDNYTFAQPGIQIKVKALEELVSRIDEDVHVHFQKCEVEYLQFAFRWMNNLLMRELPLRCTIRLWDTYQAESEGFSHFHLYVCAAFLIKWRKEILSMLDFQSLLMLLQNLPTIHWGNEEVGLLLAEAYRLKYMFADAPSHYKR
;
A
#
# COMPACT_ATOMS: atom_id res chain seq x y z
N MET A 1 -14.84 38.24 -12.85
CA MET A 1 -15.01 37.06 -13.70
C MET A 1 -15.11 35.86 -12.79
N THR A 2 -16.31 35.31 -12.73
CA THR A 2 -16.76 34.22 -11.89
C THR A 2 -16.18 32.91 -12.42
N TRP A 3 -15.37 32.22 -11.62
CA TRP A 3 -14.95 30.85 -11.92
C TRP A 3 -16.06 29.90 -11.50
N SER A 4 -16.74 29.35 -12.49
CA SER A 4 -17.78 28.34 -12.37
C SER A 4 -17.16 27.02 -11.88
N LEU A 5 -17.48 26.62 -10.66
CA LEU A 5 -17.32 25.23 -10.20
C LEU A 5 -18.15 24.31 -11.12
N PRO A 6 -17.60 23.20 -11.64
CA PRO A 6 -18.40 22.17 -12.27
C PRO A 6 -19.26 21.49 -11.20
N PHE A 7 -20.55 21.76 -11.32
CA PHE A 7 -21.65 21.15 -10.61
C PHE A 7 -21.71 19.64 -10.92
N LEU A 8 -21.15 18.81 -10.04
CA LEU A 8 -21.57 17.43 -9.81
C LEU A 8 -21.83 17.25 -8.32
N TRP A 9 -22.83 17.97 -7.83
CA TRP A 9 -23.43 17.78 -6.51
C TRP A 9 -24.85 17.26 -6.73
N SER A 10 -25.03 15.95 -6.64
CA SER A 10 -26.36 15.36 -6.42
C SER A 10 -26.22 13.95 -5.86
N SER A 11 -26.56 13.82 -4.57
CA SER A 11 -27.15 12.62 -3.96
C SER A 11 -26.26 11.47 -3.46
N SER A 12 -25.08 11.74 -2.86
CA SER A 12 -24.39 10.76 -1.98
C SER A 12 -23.43 11.45 -0.98
N LEU A 13 -23.98 12.27 -0.08
CA LEU A 13 -23.17 13.08 0.85
C LEU A 13 -22.79 12.42 2.19
N ASN A 14 -23.09 11.12 2.40
CA ASN A 14 -22.90 10.49 3.71
C ASN A 14 -21.61 9.64 3.85
N LEU A 15 -20.75 9.61 2.84
CA LEU A 15 -19.47 8.88 2.87
C LEU A 15 -18.22 9.79 2.84
N TRP A 16 -18.40 11.10 2.70
CA TRP A 16 -17.32 12.09 2.50
C TRP A 16 -17.02 12.95 3.73
N THR A 17 -17.57 12.62 4.91
CA THR A 17 -17.45 13.45 6.12
C THR A 17 -16.28 13.09 7.02
N SER A 18 -15.56 11.99 6.78
CA SER A 18 -14.33 11.72 7.54
C SER A 18 -13.21 12.62 7.05
N ALA A 19 -12.65 13.44 7.94
CA ALA A 19 -11.46 14.25 7.70
C ALA A 19 -10.31 13.46 7.06
N ALA A 20 -10.23 12.16 7.33
CA ALA A 20 -9.30 11.22 6.69
C ALA A 20 -9.43 11.15 5.16
N VAL A 21 -10.65 11.12 4.61
CA VAL A 21 -10.85 11.02 3.14
C VAL A 21 -10.45 12.32 2.45
N VAL A 22 -10.83 13.46 3.02
CA VAL A 22 -10.48 14.79 2.50
C VAL A 22 -8.97 15.04 2.63
N SER A 23 -8.36 14.68 3.77
CA SER A 23 -6.92 14.80 4.00
C SER A 23 -6.13 13.92 3.05
N VAL A 24 -6.53 12.68 2.79
CA VAL A 24 -5.81 11.83 1.86
C VAL A 24 -5.94 12.28 0.42
N VAL A 25 -7.14 12.65 -0.04
CA VAL A 25 -7.31 13.23 -1.38
C VAL A 25 -6.39 14.44 -1.55
N PHE A 26 -6.30 15.30 -0.54
CA PHE A 26 -5.42 16.46 -0.52
C PHE A 26 -3.92 16.10 -0.46
N SER A 27 -3.51 15.11 0.34
CA SER A 27 -2.11 14.66 0.45
C SER A 27 -1.63 13.90 -0.78
N THR A 28 -2.49 13.11 -1.45
CA THR A 28 -2.19 12.55 -2.78
C THR A 28 -2.03 13.66 -3.83
N TRP A 29 -2.74 14.78 -3.67
CA TRP A 29 -2.60 15.97 -4.50
C TRP A 29 -1.32 16.79 -4.24
N SER A 30 -0.44 16.36 -3.32
CA SER A 30 0.90 16.95 -3.18
C SER A 30 1.78 16.51 -4.34
N SER A 31 2.24 17.50 -5.12
CA SER A 31 2.63 17.41 -6.53
C SER A 31 3.72 16.40 -6.93
N ASP A 32 4.44 15.77 -6.00
CA ASP A 32 5.57 14.88 -6.33
C ASP A 32 5.15 13.53 -6.94
N ASN A 33 3.98 12.99 -6.57
CA ASN A 33 3.45 11.74 -7.14
C ASN A 33 2.84 11.91 -8.55
N TYR A 34 2.57 13.14 -8.99
CA TYR A 34 1.84 13.46 -10.23
C TYR A 34 2.68 14.30 -11.21
N THR A 35 4.01 14.20 -11.12
CA THR A 35 4.93 14.70 -12.14
C THR A 35 5.05 13.72 -13.32
N PHE A 36 5.42 14.23 -14.50
CA PHE A 36 5.58 13.42 -15.72
C PHE A 36 6.52 12.22 -15.46
N ALA A 37 6.09 11.02 -15.87
CA ALA A 37 6.73 9.71 -15.60
C ALA A 37 6.70 9.20 -14.14
N GLN A 38 6.12 9.95 -13.19
CA GLN A 38 5.90 9.55 -11.80
C GLN A 38 7.10 8.86 -11.11
N PRO A 39 8.29 9.49 -11.11
CA PRO A 39 9.51 8.89 -10.56
C PRO A 39 9.38 8.57 -9.06
N GLY A 40 8.62 9.35 -8.29
CA GLY A 40 8.41 9.12 -6.86
C GLY A 40 7.71 7.80 -6.54
N ILE A 41 6.76 7.36 -7.37
CA ILE A 41 6.06 6.08 -7.17
C ILE A 41 6.98 4.92 -7.55
N GLN A 42 7.74 5.03 -8.63
CA GLN A 42 8.71 4.00 -9.02
C GLN A 42 9.79 3.80 -7.94
N ILE A 43 10.26 4.89 -7.32
CA ILE A 43 11.18 4.81 -6.17
C ILE A 43 10.55 4.06 -4.99
N LYS A 44 9.29 4.35 -4.65
CA LYS A 44 8.57 3.64 -3.57
C LYS A 44 8.36 2.17 -3.87
N VAL A 45 8.03 1.82 -5.12
CA VAL A 45 7.88 0.43 -5.55
C VAL A 45 9.22 -0.31 -5.45
N LYS A 46 10.31 0.31 -5.89
CA LYS A 46 11.65 -0.28 -5.75
C LYS A 46 12.06 -0.45 -4.28
N ALA A 47 11.74 0.53 -3.43
CA ALA A 47 11.96 0.40 -1.99
C ALA A 47 11.16 -0.76 -1.38
N LEU A 48 9.95 -1.05 -1.90
CA LEU A 48 9.16 -2.20 -1.47
C LEU A 48 9.83 -3.50 -1.88
N GLU A 49 10.30 -3.58 -3.13
CA GLU A 49 11.04 -4.74 -3.62
C GLU A 49 12.28 -5.03 -2.77
N GLU A 50 13.09 -4.01 -2.48
CA GLU A 50 14.30 -4.14 -1.63
C GLU A 50 13.95 -4.52 -0.18
N LEU A 51 12.83 -4.02 0.35
CA LEU A 51 12.38 -4.37 1.68
C LEU A 51 11.88 -5.83 1.75
N VAL A 52 11.08 -6.25 0.77
CA VAL A 52 10.53 -7.61 0.71
C VAL A 52 11.64 -8.63 0.49
N SER A 53 12.65 -8.36 -0.35
CA SER A 53 13.78 -9.28 -0.54
C SER A 53 14.58 -9.51 0.74
N ARG A 54 14.62 -8.53 1.65
CA ARG A 54 15.27 -8.64 2.97
C ARG A 54 14.41 -9.32 4.04
N ILE A 55 13.09 -9.15 3.98
CA ILE A 55 12.18 -9.76 4.96
C ILE A 55 11.87 -11.22 4.59
N ASP A 56 11.66 -11.47 3.30
CA ASP A 56 11.09 -12.70 2.78
C ASP A 56 11.64 -13.02 1.39
N GLU A 57 12.85 -13.59 1.36
CA GLU A 57 13.54 -13.94 0.13
C GLU A 57 12.76 -14.96 -0.71
N ASP A 58 12.06 -15.91 -0.08
CA ASP A 58 11.28 -16.93 -0.80
C ASP A 58 10.20 -16.27 -1.67
N VAL A 59 9.46 -15.29 -1.13
CA VAL A 59 8.43 -14.55 -1.88
C VAL A 59 9.06 -13.74 -3.00
N HIS A 60 10.18 -13.06 -2.74
CA HIS A 60 10.88 -12.28 -3.76
C HIS A 60 11.38 -13.14 -4.92
N VAL A 61 12.04 -14.26 -4.62
CA VAL A 61 12.51 -15.22 -5.63
C VAL A 61 11.34 -15.86 -6.37
N HIS A 62 10.21 -16.10 -5.71
CA HIS A 62 9.02 -16.64 -6.35
C HIS A 62 8.45 -15.68 -7.40
N PHE A 63 8.43 -14.37 -7.13
CA PHE A 63 8.04 -13.38 -8.13
C PHE A 63 8.96 -13.39 -9.35
N GLN A 64 10.28 -13.50 -9.15
CA GLN A 64 11.23 -13.63 -10.25
C GLN A 64 10.97 -14.90 -11.09
N LYS A 65 10.70 -16.03 -10.44
CA LYS A 65 10.39 -17.31 -11.12
C LYS A 65 9.11 -17.25 -11.94
N CYS A 66 8.09 -16.54 -11.44
CA CYS A 66 6.82 -16.36 -12.12
C CYS A 66 6.82 -15.15 -13.08
N GLU A 67 7.95 -14.46 -13.26
CA GLU A 67 8.09 -13.26 -14.08
C GLU A 67 7.12 -12.13 -13.70
N VAL A 68 6.77 -12.03 -12.41
CA VAL A 68 5.92 -10.96 -11.86
C VAL A 68 6.81 -9.83 -11.36
N GLU A 69 6.65 -8.64 -11.94
CA GLU A 69 7.35 -7.43 -11.49
C GLU A 69 6.53 -6.68 -10.45
N TYR A 70 7.19 -6.13 -9.42
CA TYR A 70 6.52 -5.35 -8.36
C TYR A 70 5.68 -4.20 -8.92
N LEU A 71 6.12 -3.56 -10.00
CA LEU A 71 5.41 -2.45 -10.63
C LEU A 71 4.00 -2.84 -11.09
N GLN A 72 3.77 -4.10 -11.48
CA GLN A 72 2.49 -4.57 -12.04
C GLN A 72 1.34 -4.61 -11.01
N PHE A 73 1.65 -4.65 -9.70
CA PHE A 73 0.65 -4.61 -8.64
C PHE A 73 0.88 -3.46 -7.65
N ALA A 74 2.13 -3.24 -7.23
CA ALA A 74 2.46 -2.31 -6.15
C ALA A 74 2.31 -0.84 -6.57
N PHE A 75 2.39 -0.53 -7.87
CA PHE A 75 2.10 0.83 -8.36
C PHE A 75 0.70 1.29 -7.91
N ARG A 76 -0.30 0.41 -8.05
CA ARG A 76 -1.68 0.70 -7.64
C ARG A 76 -1.80 0.84 -6.12
N TRP A 77 -1.04 0.06 -5.38
CA TRP A 77 -1.02 0.10 -3.91
C TRP A 77 -0.46 1.43 -3.41
N MET A 78 0.68 1.86 -3.97
CA MET A 78 1.35 3.11 -3.61
C MET A 78 0.54 4.34 -4.04
N ASN A 79 -0.05 4.32 -5.24
CA ASN A 79 -0.81 5.45 -5.77
C ASN A 79 -2.13 5.69 -5.03
N ASN A 80 -2.80 4.60 -4.61
CA ASN A 80 -4.13 4.69 -4.00
C ASN A 80 -4.12 4.39 -2.49
N LEU A 81 -2.94 4.28 -1.88
CA LEU A 81 -2.74 4.00 -0.46
C LEU A 81 -3.57 2.79 0.01
N LEU A 82 -3.52 1.70 -0.77
CA LEU A 82 -4.29 0.45 -0.61
C LEU A 82 -5.83 0.57 -0.62
N MET A 83 -6.41 1.74 -0.92
CA MET A 83 -7.87 1.91 -0.97
C MET A 83 -8.57 0.94 -1.95
N ARG A 84 -7.87 0.53 -3.02
CA ARG A 84 -8.40 -0.41 -4.02
C ARG A 84 -8.33 -1.86 -3.57
N GLU A 85 -7.52 -2.17 -2.55
CA GLU A 85 -7.29 -3.52 -2.05
C GLU A 85 -8.05 -3.80 -0.75
N LEU A 86 -8.66 -2.78 -0.12
CA LEU A 86 -9.32 -2.87 1.17
C LEU A 86 -10.74 -2.31 1.12
N PRO A 87 -11.69 -2.88 1.87
CA PRO A 87 -13.00 -2.25 2.07
C PRO A 87 -12.86 -0.85 2.66
N LEU A 88 -13.74 0.09 2.28
CA LEU A 88 -13.66 1.49 2.70
C LEU A 88 -13.51 1.68 4.22
N ARG A 89 -14.25 0.88 5.02
CA ARG A 89 -14.15 0.89 6.50
C ARG A 89 -12.72 0.61 7.00
N CYS A 90 -12.03 -0.33 6.36
CA CYS A 90 -10.67 -0.72 6.70
C CYS A 90 -9.68 0.35 6.26
N THR A 91 -9.89 0.94 5.08
CA THR A 91 -9.10 2.06 4.58
C THR A 91 -9.16 3.26 5.52
N ILE A 92 -10.36 3.64 6.00
CA ILE A 92 -10.52 4.73 6.97
C ILE A 92 -9.74 4.42 8.25
N ARG A 93 -9.93 3.22 8.81
CA ARG A 93 -9.22 2.79 10.03
C ARG A 93 -7.70 2.76 9.86
N LEU A 94 -7.20 2.36 8.70
CA LEU A 94 -5.78 2.38 8.37
C LEU A 94 -5.25 3.82 8.35
N TRP A 95 -6.00 4.71 7.71
CA TRP A 95 -5.62 6.12 7.56
C TRP A 95 -5.70 6.91 8.86
N ASP A 96 -6.52 6.50 9.83
CA ASP A 96 -6.46 7.06 11.19
C ASP A 96 -5.07 6.86 11.81
N THR A 97 -4.43 5.72 11.55
CA THR A 97 -3.06 5.47 12.03
C THR A 97 -2.02 6.23 11.21
N TYR A 98 -2.21 6.38 9.89
CA TYR A 98 -1.33 7.22 9.07
C TYR A 98 -1.31 8.69 9.50
N GLN A 99 -2.44 9.22 9.96
CA GLN A 99 -2.50 10.59 10.48
C GLN A 99 -1.82 10.72 11.85
N ALA A 100 -1.86 9.68 12.67
CA ALA A 100 -1.20 9.67 13.99
C ALA A 100 0.33 9.47 13.90
N GLU A 101 0.82 8.81 12.85
CA GLU A 101 2.24 8.49 12.67
C GLU A 101 3.00 9.58 11.90
N SER A 102 4.20 9.94 12.37
CA SER A 102 5.11 10.81 11.62
C SER A 102 5.51 10.14 10.30
N GLU A 103 5.32 10.84 9.17
CA GLU A 103 5.55 10.31 7.82
C GLU A 103 4.70 9.06 7.50
N GLY A 104 3.48 8.99 8.06
CA GLY A 104 2.56 7.86 7.91
C GLY A 104 2.26 7.46 6.46
N PHE A 105 1.92 8.45 5.62
CA PHE A 105 1.52 8.23 4.22
C PHE A 105 2.68 7.93 3.27
N SER A 106 3.93 8.17 3.68
CA SER A 106 5.12 7.95 2.86
C SER A 106 5.92 6.75 3.37
N HIS A 107 6.65 6.93 4.46
CA HIS A 107 7.61 5.95 4.95
C HIS A 107 6.90 4.78 5.65
N PHE A 108 5.90 5.04 6.49
CA PHE A 108 5.19 3.95 7.17
C PHE A 108 4.33 3.12 6.21
N HIS A 109 3.75 3.74 5.18
CA HIS A 109 2.99 3.04 4.14
C HIS A 109 3.79 1.92 3.46
N LEU A 110 5.10 2.11 3.28
CA LEU A 110 6.00 1.09 2.73
C LEU A 110 5.97 -0.20 3.55
N TYR A 111 6.07 -0.10 4.88
CA TYR A 111 6.02 -1.25 5.78
C TYR A 111 4.63 -1.88 5.85
N VAL A 112 3.56 -1.07 5.71
CA VAL A 112 2.21 -1.61 5.58
C VAL A 112 2.07 -2.44 4.30
N CYS A 113 2.57 -1.96 3.16
CA CYS A 113 2.57 -2.73 1.91
C CYS A 113 3.36 -4.05 2.04
N ALA A 114 4.53 -4.02 2.71
CA ALA A 114 5.31 -5.23 2.95
C ALA A 114 4.57 -6.23 3.87
N ALA A 115 4.02 -5.75 5.00
CA ALA A 115 3.21 -6.58 5.90
C ALA A 115 1.98 -7.16 5.19
N PHE A 116 1.34 -6.36 4.33
CA PHE A 116 0.18 -6.76 3.55
C PHE A 116 0.53 -7.87 2.56
N LEU A 117 1.69 -7.79 1.91
CA LEU A 117 2.19 -8.84 1.02
C LEU A 117 2.46 -10.15 1.80
N ILE A 118 3.18 -10.06 2.91
CA ILE A 118 3.58 -11.21 3.74
C ILE A 118 2.36 -11.92 4.35
N LYS A 119 1.29 -11.18 4.66
CA LYS A 119 0.02 -11.74 5.14
C LYS A 119 -0.54 -12.83 4.21
N TRP A 120 -0.26 -12.73 2.90
CA TRP A 120 -0.70 -13.65 1.85
C TRP A 120 0.42 -14.57 1.34
N ARG A 121 1.53 -14.70 2.08
CA ARG A 121 2.70 -15.52 1.70
C ARG A 121 2.31 -16.91 1.22
N LYS A 122 1.43 -17.60 1.97
CA LYS A 122 1.07 -18.99 1.70
C LYS A 122 0.35 -19.12 0.35
N GLU A 123 -0.58 -18.22 0.09
CA GLU A 123 -1.35 -18.14 -1.14
C GLU A 123 -0.45 -17.75 -2.31
N ILE A 124 0.44 -16.78 -2.12
CA ILE A 124 1.42 -16.33 -3.13
C ILE A 124 2.30 -17.50 -3.59
N LEU A 125 2.93 -18.21 -2.65
CA LEU A 125 3.83 -19.32 -2.96
C LEU A 125 3.10 -20.53 -3.55
N SER A 126 1.77 -20.60 -3.42
CA SER A 126 0.96 -21.66 -4.03
C SER A 126 0.63 -21.41 -5.51
N MET A 127 0.71 -20.16 -5.97
CA MET A 127 0.45 -19.81 -7.38
C MET A 127 1.73 -20.01 -8.20
N LEU A 128 1.70 -20.92 -9.17
CA LEU A 128 2.90 -21.29 -9.93
C LEU A 128 3.05 -20.55 -11.26
N ASP A 129 1.97 -19.93 -11.75
CA ASP A 129 1.94 -19.23 -13.03
C ASP A 129 1.74 -17.72 -12.86
N PHE A 130 2.28 -16.97 -13.82
CA PHE A 130 2.22 -15.51 -13.88
C PHE A 130 0.79 -14.97 -13.72
N GLN A 131 -0.16 -15.53 -14.47
CA GLN A 131 -1.52 -14.99 -14.55
C GLN A 131 -2.26 -15.16 -13.22
N SER A 132 -2.24 -16.35 -12.63
CA SER A 132 -2.90 -16.62 -11.35
C SER A 132 -2.30 -15.79 -10.22
N LEU A 133 -0.97 -15.66 -10.20
CA LEU A 133 -0.27 -14.88 -9.18
C LEU A 133 -0.60 -13.38 -9.30
N LEU A 134 -0.54 -12.82 -10.50
CA LEU A 134 -0.88 -11.42 -10.72
C LEU A 134 -2.35 -11.13 -10.41
N MET A 135 -3.25 -12.05 -10.79
CA MET A 135 -4.67 -11.96 -10.44
C MET A 135 -4.93 -11.98 -8.94
N LEU A 136 -4.22 -12.83 -8.19
CA LEU A 136 -4.27 -12.87 -6.73
C LEU A 136 -3.81 -11.54 -6.13
N LEU A 137 -2.63 -11.04 -6.53
CA LEU A 137 -2.05 -9.79 -6.02
C LEU A 137 -2.92 -8.56 -6.32
N GLN A 138 -3.65 -8.58 -7.43
CA GLN A 138 -4.59 -7.52 -7.78
C GLN A 138 -6.00 -7.71 -7.22
N ASN A 139 -6.31 -8.84 -6.58
CA ASN A 139 -7.64 -9.13 -6.02
C ASN A 139 -7.53 -9.92 -4.72
N LEU A 140 -6.73 -9.41 -3.77
CA LEU A 140 -6.55 -10.06 -2.49
C LEU A 140 -7.88 -10.17 -1.72
N PRO A 141 -8.18 -11.30 -1.06
CA PRO A 141 -9.50 -11.55 -0.50
C PRO A 141 -9.71 -10.84 0.84
N THR A 142 -9.89 -9.52 0.78
CA THR A 142 -10.01 -8.62 1.94
C THR A 142 -11.45 -8.19 2.24
N ILE A 143 -12.43 -8.67 1.48
CA ILE A 143 -13.83 -8.23 1.58
C ILE A 143 -14.43 -8.38 2.98
N HIS A 144 -13.97 -9.39 3.72
CA HIS A 144 -14.41 -9.70 5.09
C HIS A 144 -13.60 -9.00 6.17
N TRP A 145 -12.56 -8.25 5.83
CA TRP A 145 -11.72 -7.59 6.83
C TRP A 145 -12.51 -6.54 7.62
N GLY A 146 -12.22 -6.45 8.90
CA GLY A 146 -12.71 -5.43 9.82
C GLY A 146 -11.55 -4.75 10.55
N ASN A 147 -11.87 -4.16 11.70
CA ASN A 147 -10.90 -3.40 12.48
C ASN A 147 -9.79 -4.30 13.08
N GLU A 148 -10.09 -5.57 13.34
CA GLU A 148 -9.13 -6.53 13.90
C GLU A 148 -8.03 -6.86 12.89
N GLU A 149 -8.38 -7.21 11.66
CA GLU A 149 -7.39 -7.51 10.61
C GLU A 149 -6.52 -6.30 10.30
N VAL A 150 -7.11 -5.09 10.28
CA VAL A 150 -6.35 -3.84 10.11
C VAL A 150 -5.41 -3.61 11.30
N GLY A 151 -5.87 -3.88 12.52
CA GLY A 151 -5.04 -3.79 13.73
C GLY A 151 -3.83 -4.73 13.69
N LEU A 152 -4.04 -5.98 13.28
CA LEU A 152 -2.98 -6.98 13.11
C LEU A 152 -2.00 -6.58 11.99
N LEU A 153 -2.51 -6.08 10.87
CA LEU A 153 -1.69 -5.58 9.77
C LEU A 153 -0.79 -4.42 10.22
N LEU A 154 -1.37 -3.45 10.94
CA LEU A 154 -0.64 -2.30 11.48
C LEU A 154 0.41 -2.72 12.51
N ALA A 155 0.08 -3.65 13.42
CA ALA A 155 1.03 -4.18 14.39
C ALA A 155 2.24 -4.82 13.71
N GLU A 156 2.00 -5.63 12.67
CA GLU A 156 3.07 -6.24 11.88
C GLU A 156 3.89 -5.19 11.12
N ALA A 157 3.24 -4.18 10.54
CA ALA A 157 3.94 -3.07 9.89
C ALA A 157 4.84 -2.29 10.85
N TYR A 158 4.39 -2.04 12.09
CA TYR A 158 5.21 -1.43 13.13
C TYR A 158 6.39 -2.31 13.52
N ARG A 159 6.18 -3.64 13.65
CA ARG A 159 7.25 -4.59 13.91
C ARG A 159 8.30 -4.56 12.80
N LEU A 160 7.89 -4.58 11.54
CA LEU A 160 8.80 -4.47 10.39
C LEU A 160 9.54 -3.13 10.37
N LYS A 161 8.84 -2.02 10.61
CA LYS A 161 9.47 -0.70 10.71
C LYS A 161 10.56 -0.71 11.77
N TYR A 162 10.28 -1.20 12.97
CA TYR A 162 11.28 -1.25 14.04
C TYR A 162 12.48 -2.14 13.68
N MET A 163 12.23 -3.33 13.12
CA MET A 163 13.29 -4.28 12.78
C MET A 163 14.20 -3.82 11.64
N PHE A 164 13.66 -3.06 10.66
CA PHE A 164 14.37 -2.75 9.42
C PHE A 164 14.70 -1.26 9.23
N ALA A 165 14.07 -0.35 9.97
CA ALA A 165 14.44 1.08 10.00
C ALA A 165 15.63 1.33 10.96
N ASP A 166 15.69 0.61 12.09
CA ASP A 166 16.78 0.74 13.07
C ASP A 166 17.93 -0.25 12.84
N ALA A 167 17.84 -1.11 11.81
CA ALA A 167 18.95 -1.98 11.43
C ALA A 167 20.08 -1.12 10.83
N PRO A 168 21.23 -0.95 11.51
CA PRO A 168 22.38 -0.33 10.89
C PRO A 168 22.74 -1.15 9.66
N SER A 169 23.28 -0.48 8.65
CA SER A 169 23.76 -0.96 7.35
C SER A 169 24.88 -2.04 7.41
N HIS A 170 24.87 -2.92 8.42
CA HIS A 170 25.95 -3.82 8.80
C HIS A 170 25.87 -5.24 8.25
N TYR A 171 24.80 -5.60 7.53
CA TYR A 171 24.72 -6.88 6.82
C TYR A 171 24.77 -6.66 5.31
N LYS A 172 25.92 -6.20 4.82
CA LYS A 172 26.38 -6.56 3.47
C LYS A 172 27.36 -7.71 3.65
N ARG A 173 26.98 -8.90 3.21
CA ARG A 173 27.91 -10.01 2.99
C ARG A 173 27.63 -10.62 1.63
#